data_AF-A0A1G0RHN8-F1
#
_entry.id   AF-A0A1G0RHN8-F1
#
_cell.length_a   1.000
_cell.length_b   1.000
_cell.length_c   1.000
_cell.angle_alpha   90.00
_cell.angle_beta   90.00
_cell.angle_gamma   90.00
#
_symmetry.space_group_name_H-M   'P 1'
#
loop_
_entity.id
_entity.type
_entity.pdbx_description
1 polymer ?
#
loop_
_entity_poly.entity_id
_entity_poly.type
_entity_poly.pdbx_seq_one_letter_code
_entity_poly.pdbx_strand_id
1 'polypeptide(L)'
;MDRLFTHNNPQKSNPNAPLAERMRPHYINDILGQDDVIGENSPLRKMIEEGSMPSVLFWGPPGCGKTTLAYALANELQSEFIRISAVESGVKEIREIIHKAEYNNQLGKKTILFIDEIHRFNKSQQDALLHSVETGLLTLIGATTENPSFEVNPALISRMQVYHLKPLEEDNITELIQRTIAQDEQLSKYKIEIDDYSVFHRLSAGDARTALNLLENSFKIAMKKDSEIVQINEAIIKKAVHRKIVSYDKKGENHYDTVSAFIKSLRGSDPDAAMLWLAKMLEAGEDPLFIARRMVIFASEDVSNAEPMALTVAVSVFQAVQMIGLPEAQIMLAHGVTFLASCAKSNASYAALMKAKSAVENNPNLLPPLHLRNAPTKLMKQEGYGQDYKYPHDYPGHFVQENYFPQNFTPSQFYKPTTEGKEGKILERLKKLWNKLKKY
;
A
#
# COMPACT_ATOMS: atom_id res chain seq x y z
N MET A 1 17.50 -20.04 40.15
CA MET A 1 16.54 -19.78 39.06
C MET A 1 17.16 -18.69 38.16
N ASP A 2 18.43 -18.88 37.75
CA ASP A 2 19.32 -17.78 37.36
C ASP A 2 19.91 -17.97 35.96
N ARG A 3 19.05 -18.22 34.96
CA ARG A 3 19.44 -18.32 33.54
C ARG A 3 18.39 -17.72 32.61
N LEU A 4 17.93 -16.50 32.88
CA LEU A 4 16.91 -15.85 32.03
C LEU A 4 17.34 -14.56 31.33
N PHE A 5 18.53 -14.02 31.61
CA PHE A 5 19.02 -12.82 30.92
C PHE A 5 20.51 -12.94 30.62
N THR A 6 20.84 -13.60 29.50
CA THR A 6 22.18 -13.56 28.92
C THR A 6 22.51 -12.14 28.52
N HIS A 7 23.56 -11.58 29.12
CA HIS A 7 24.19 -10.33 28.68
C HIS A 7 24.60 -10.45 27.21
N ASN A 8 23.99 -9.65 26.33
CA ASN A 8 24.45 -9.48 24.96
C ASN A 8 25.71 -8.60 24.98
N ASN A 9 26.85 -9.22 25.25
CA ASN A 9 28.11 -8.82 24.60
C ASN A 9 27.91 -8.90 23.08
N PRO A 10 28.68 -8.15 22.25
CA PRO A 10 28.65 -8.33 20.81
C PRO A 10 29.00 -9.79 20.50
N GLN A 11 27.96 -10.59 20.23
CA GLN A 11 28.11 -12.01 19.99
C GLN A 11 28.98 -12.15 18.74
N LYS A 12 30.07 -12.92 18.84
CA LYS A 12 30.73 -13.49 17.66
C LYS A 12 29.62 -14.05 16.77
N SER A 13 29.50 -13.54 15.55
CA SER A 13 28.46 -13.94 14.61
C SER A 13 28.44 -15.46 14.52
N ASN A 14 27.27 -16.07 14.76
CA ASN A 14 27.12 -17.51 14.62
C ASN A 14 27.54 -17.91 13.19
N PRO A 15 28.57 -18.75 13.00
CA PRO A 15 29.08 -19.07 11.66
C PRO A 15 28.02 -19.76 10.79
N ASN A 16 26.99 -20.35 11.39
CA ASN A 16 25.87 -20.96 10.67
C ASN A 16 24.69 -20.00 10.41
N ALA A 17 24.79 -18.72 10.81
CA ALA A 17 23.77 -17.74 10.52
C ALA A 17 23.73 -17.39 9.02
N PRO A 18 22.57 -16.98 8.48
CA PRO A 18 22.47 -16.49 7.10
C PRO A 18 23.44 -15.35 6.82
N LEU A 19 23.87 -15.19 5.56
CA LEU A 19 24.86 -14.18 5.17
C LEU A 19 24.42 -12.77 5.56
N ALA A 20 23.13 -12.46 5.41
CA ALA A 20 22.57 -11.16 5.79
C ALA A 20 22.67 -10.85 7.30
N GLU A 21 22.76 -11.86 8.17
CA GLU A 21 22.99 -11.66 9.60
C GLU A 21 24.48 -11.48 9.91
N ARG A 22 25.34 -12.28 9.27
CA ARG A 22 26.80 -12.22 9.47
C ARG A 22 27.39 -10.89 9.00
N MET A 23 26.85 -10.34 7.91
CA MET A 23 27.29 -9.08 7.33
C MET A 23 26.55 -7.86 7.86
N ARG A 24 25.77 -7.98 8.95
CA ARG A 24 25.03 -6.84 9.49
C ARG A 24 26.02 -5.75 9.98
N PRO A 25 25.95 -4.53 9.45
CA PRO A 25 26.74 -3.40 9.95
C PRO A 25 26.56 -3.15 11.45
N HIS A 26 27.66 -2.80 12.13
CA HIS A 26 27.66 -2.44 13.55
C HIS A 26 27.82 -0.95 13.80
N TYR A 27 28.41 -0.22 12.85
CA TYR A 27 28.66 1.21 12.93
C TYR A 27 27.86 1.94 11.85
N ILE A 28 27.51 3.20 12.13
CA ILE A 28 26.70 4.01 11.20
C ILE A 28 27.43 4.23 9.88
N ASN A 29 28.76 4.38 9.91
CA ASN A 29 29.59 4.59 8.71
C ASN A 29 29.62 3.37 7.78
N ASP A 30 29.21 2.20 8.27
CA ASP A 30 29.16 0.97 7.48
C ASP A 30 27.82 0.81 6.74
N ILE A 31 26.83 1.66 7.02
CA ILE A 31 25.50 1.61 6.40
C ILE A 31 25.55 2.31 5.04
N LEU A 32 25.01 1.66 4.01
CA LEU A 32 24.99 2.16 2.64
C LEU A 32 23.62 2.74 2.25
N GLY A 33 23.62 3.74 1.37
CA GLY A 33 22.44 4.23 0.65
C GLY A 33 21.42 5.04 1.45
N GLN A 34 21.76 5.50 2.66
CA GLN A 34 20.89 6.32 3.51
C GLN A 34 21.51 7.67 3.87
N ASP A 35 22.29 8.26 2.97
CA ASP A 35 23.05 9.51 3.20
C ASP A 35 22.17 10.69 3.63
N ASP A 36 20.93 10.76 3.12
CA ASP A 36 19.96 11.79 3.52
C ASP A 36 19.59 11.72 5.01
N VAL A 37 19.67 10.52 5.61
CA VAL A 37 19.25 10.25 7.00
C VAL A 37 20.43 10.19 7.95
N ILE A 38 21.56 9.62 7.53
CA ILE A 38 22.73 9.38 8.39
C ILE A 38 24.07 9.91 7.86
N GLY A 39 24.06 10.58 6.71
CA GLY A 39 25.27 11.20 6.17
C GLY A 39 25.81 12.28 7.10
N GLU A 40 27.07 12.67 6.90
CA GLU A 40 27.81 13.61 7.78
C GLU A 40 27.08 14.93 8.02
N ASN A 41 26.30 15.39 7.03
CA ASN A 41 25.54 16.64 7.12
C ASN A 41 24.11 16.49 7.63
N SER A 42 23.64 15.25 7.85
CA SER A 42 22.25 14.99 8.25
C SER A 42 21.98 15.49 9.68
N PRO A 43 20.77 16.02 9.97
CA PRO A 43 20.41 16.47 11.31
C PRO A 43 20.53 15.36 12.35
N LEU A 44 20.10 14.15 11.99
CA LEU A 44 20.16 12.99 12.89
C LEU A 44 21.60 12.66 13.26
N ARG A 45 22.54 12.67 12.30
CA ARG A 45 23.96 12.42 12.54
C ARG A 45 24.56 13.39 13.55
N LYS A 46 24.28 14.69 13.42
CA LYS A 46 24.78 15.71 14.35
C LYS A 46 24.28 15.51 15.78
N MET A 47 22.99 15.16 15.94
CA MET A 47 22.44 14.89 17.27
C MET A 47 23.12 13.68 17.93
N ILE A 48 23.36 12.62 17.15
CA ILE A 48 24.03 11.41 17.63
C ILE A 48 25.46 11.72 18.09
N GLU A 49 26.19 12.55 17.34
CA GLU A 49 27.55 12.99 17.71
C GLU A 49 27.57 13.87 18.96
N GLU A 50 26.48 14.61 19.24
CA GLU A 50 26.24 15.31 20.51
C GLU A 50 25.79 14.37 21.65
N GLY A 51 25.66 13.07 21.39
CA GLY A 51 25.33 12.04 22.37
C GLY A 51 23.83 11.95 22.71
N SER A 52 22.94 12.47 21.87
CA SER A 52 21.49 12.43 22.08
C SER A 52 20.71 12.15 20.79
N MET A 53 19.50 11.62 20.90
CA MET A 53 18.65 11.39 19.73
C MET A 53 17.18 11.47 20.15
N PRO A 54 16.29 12.05 19.32
CA PRO A 54 14.86 11.99 19.58
C PRO A 54 14.36 10.55 19.35
N SER A 55 13.13 10.27 19.74
CA SER A 55 12.47 9.06 19.25
C SER A 55 12.26 9.16 17.75
N VAL A 56 12.52 8.09 17.01
CA VAL A 56 12.51 8.08 15.54
C VAL A 56 11.67 6.94 14.99
N LEU A 57 11.03 7.18 13.86
CA LEU A 57 10.25 6.20 13.11
C LEU A 57 10.88 6.04 11.73
N PHE A 58 11.51 4.88 11.49
CA PHE A 58 12.04 4.52 10.19
C PHE A 58 10.93 3.89 9.34
N TRP A 59 10.59 4.56 8.25
CA TRP A 59 9.63 4.09 7.28
C TRP A 59 10.32 3.81 5.94
N GLY A 60 10.18 2.60 5.41
CA GLY A 60 10.76 2.28 4.10
C GLY A 60 10.58 0.81 3.74
N PRO A 61 10.92 0.40 2.52
CA PRO A 61 10.72 -0.96 2.02
C PRO A 61 11.51 -2.01 2.83
N PRO A 62 11.20 -3.31 2.69
CA PRO A 62 12.05 -4.36 3.28
C PRO A 62 13.50 -4.24 2.77
N GLY A 63 14.47 -4.59 3.63
CA GLY A 63 15.87 -4.64 3.22
C GLY A 63 16.61 -3.29 3.11
N CYS A 64 15.98 -2.14 3.36
CA CYS A 64 16.65 -0.83 3.36
C CYS A 64 17.51 -0.54 4.60
N GLY A 65 17.58 -1.47 5.57
CA GLY A 65 18.47 -1.34 6.74
C GLY A 65 17.84 -0.81 8.03
N LYS A 66 16.50 -0.69 8.15
CA LYS A 66 15.80 -0.21 9.37
C LYS A 66 16.34 -0.82 10.68
N THR A 67 16.36 -2.15 10.77
CA THR A 67 16.83 -2.88 11.95
C THR A 67 18.33 -2.66 12.19
N THR A 68 19.14 -2.71 11.13
CA THR A 68 20.59 -2.46 11.19
C THR A 68 20.90 -1.08 11.71
N LEU A 69 20.18 -0.07 11.19
CA LEU A 69 20.33 1.31 11.61
C LEU A 69 19.99 1.49 13.08
N ALA A 70 18.91 0.88 13.57
CA ALA A 70 18.57 0.90 15.00
C ALA A 70 19.68 0.33 15.89
N TYR A 71 20.31 -0.78 15.47
CA TYR A 71 21.45 -1.36 16.19
C TYR A 71 22.68 -0.44 16.17
N ALA A 72 23.04 0.11 15.01
CA ALA A 72 24.18 1.00 14.87
C ALA A 72 24.02 2.27 15.72
N LEU A 73 22.82 2.86 15.75
CA LEU A 73 22.49 4.01 16.57
C LEU A 73 22.63 3.72 18.07
N ALA A 74 22.20 2.55 18.52
CA ALA A 74 22.30 2.19 19.92
C ALA A 74 23.75 1.94 20.37
N ASN A 75 24.57 1.39 19.47
CA ASN A 75 26.01 1.24 19.70
C ASN A 75 26.71 2.60 19.83
N GLU A 76 26.43 3.52 18.89
CA GLU A 76 27.04 4.86 18.88
C GLU A 76 26.69 5.65 20.15
N LEU A 77 25.44 5.58 20.60
CA LEU A 77 24.94 6.24 21.80
C LEU A 77 25.25 5.48 23.10
N GLN A 78 25.98 4.36 23.03
CA GLN A 78 26.32 3.49 24.17
C GLN A 78 25.11 3.17 25.08
N SER A 79 23.95 2.99 24.46
CA SER A 79 22.66 2.83 25.16
C SER A 79 22.29 1.35 25.29
N GLU A 80 21.55 0.99 26.34
CA GLU A 80 20.93 -0.34 26.43
C GLU A 80 19.93 -0.49 25.28
N PHE A 81 20.15 -1.47 24.39
CA PHE A 81 19.24 -1.77 23.29
C PHE A 81 18.29 -2.91 23.65
N ILE A 82 16.99 -2.62 23.64
CA ILE A 82 15.93 -3.60 23.87
C ILE A 82 15.12 -3.73 22.58
N ARG A 83 15.03 -4.94 22.03
CA ARG A 83 14.21 -5.23 20.84
C ARG A 83 13.01 -6.07 21.24
N ILE A 84 11.85 -5.69 20.73
CA ILE A 84 10.63 -6.49 20.83
C ILE A 84 10.03 -6.79 19.45
N SER A 85 9.35 -7.93 19.36
CA SER A 85 8.59 -8.34 18.18
C SER A 85 7.14 -7.90 18.35
N ALA A 86 6.62 -7.08 17.43
CA ALA A 86 5.28 -6.54 17.55
C ALA A 86 4.16 -7.61 17.59
N VAL A 87 4.44 -8.82 17.10
CA VAL A 87 3.48 -9.94 17.01
C VAL A 87 3.36 -10.71 18.33
N GLU A 88 4.42 -10.77 19.11
CA GLU A 88 4.50 -11.63 20.30
C GLU A 88 4.31 -10.84 21.60
N SER A 89 4.47 -9.52 21.55
CA SER A 89 4.51 -8.68 22.75
C SER A 89 3.15 -8.11 23.16
N GLY A 90 2.71 -8.41 24.38
CA GLY A 90 1.53 -7.81 25.00
C GLY A 90 1.83 -6.52 25.78
N VAL A 91 0.78 -5.82 26.26
CA VAL A 91 0.91 -4.59 27.07
C VAL A 91 1.73 -4.82 28.37
N LYS A 92 1.67 -6.04 28.93
CA LYS A 92 2.44 -6.40 30.12
C LYS A 92 3.96 -6.34 29.89
N GLU A 93 4.44 -6.88 28.77
CA GLU A 93 5.86 -6.87 28.42
C GLU A 93 6.36 -5.44 28.18
N ILE A 94 5.55 -4.60 27.53
CA ILE A 94 5.86 -3.16 27.36
C ILE A 94 6.07 -2.48 28.72
N ARG A 95 5.21 -2.76 29.72
CA ARG A 95 5.37 -2.21 31.07
C ARG A 95 6.63 -2.71 31.78
N GLU A 96 6.98 -3.98 31.62
CA GLU A 96 8.22 -4.54 32.16
C GLU A 96 9.46 -3.85 31.57
N ILE A 97 9.42 -3.53 30.27
CA ILE A 97 10.49 -2.77 29.61
C ILE A 97 10.57 -1.35 30.14
N ILE A 98 9.44 -0.69 30.36
CA ILE A 98 9.40 0.66 30.96
C ILE A 98 10.02 0.63 32.36
N HIS A 99 9.67 -0.34 33.21
CA HIS A 99 10.30 -0.50 34.52
C HIS A 99 11.81 -0.76 34.44
N LYS A 100 12.26 -1.54 33.45
CA LYS A 100 13.69 -1.74 33.20
C LYS A 100 14.36 -0.42 32.78
N ALA A 101 13.70 0.41 31.96
CA ALA A 101 14.19 1.72 31.58
C ALA A 101 14.29 2.68 32.78
N GLU A 102 13.33 2.66 33.71
CA GLU A 102 13.38 3.41 34.98
C GLU A 102 14.61 3.03 35.81
N TYR A 103 14.86 1.73 35.95
CA TYR A 103 16.02 1.23 36.66
C TYR A 103 17.33 1.63 35.98
N ASN A 104 17.43 1.48 34.65
CA ASN A 104 18.60 1.90 33.89
C ASN A 104 18.86 3.41 34.02
N ASN A 105 17.82 4.22 34.00
CA ASN A 105 17.93 5.68 34.15
C ASN A 105 18.46 6.07 35.53
N GLN A 106 18.08 5.36 36.60
CA GLN A 106 18.65 5.55 37.95
C GLN A 106 20.15 5.23 38.00
N LEU A 107 20.62 4.32 37.14
CA LEU A 107 22.03 3.97 36.98
C LEU A 107 22.77 4.88 35.97
N GLY A 108 22.12 5.91 35.45
CA GLY A 108 22.70 6.80 34.43
C GLY A 108 22.84 6.16 33.04
N LYS A 109 22.18 5.02 32.80
CA LYS A 109 22.22 4.29 31.52
C LYS A 109 20.99 4.62 30.67
N LYS A 110 21.22 5.14 29.46
CA LYS A 110 20.14 5.40 28.49
C LYS A 110 19.58 4.09 27.93
N THR A 111 18.28 4.08 27.60
CA THR A 111 17.59 2.91 27.05
C THR A 111 16.96 3.25 25.70
N ILE A 112 17.26 2.44 24.69
CA ILE A 112 16.64 2.48 23.36
C ILE A 112 15.73 1.26 23.22
N LEU A 113 14.46 1.51 22.94
CA LEU A 113 13.48 0.47 22.61
C LEU A 113 13.28 0.43 21.11
N PHE A 114 13.59 -0.70 20.49
CA PHE A 114 13.32 -0.95 19.07
C PHE A 114 12.08 -1.83 18.89
N ILE A 115 11.15 -1.35 18.07
CA ILE A 115 9.92 -2.07 17.71
C ILE A 115 9.91 -2.26 16.20
N ASP A 116 10.10 -3.50 15.77
CA ASP A 116 10.00 -3.90 14.37
C ASP A 116 8.54 -4.11 14.00
N GLU A 117 8.14 -3.67 12.81
CA GLU A 117 6.75 -3.66 12.33
C GLU A 117 5.78 -3.03 13.35
N ILE A 118 6.09 -1.81 13.81
CA ILE A 118 5.33 -1.09 14.84
C ILE A 118 3.85 -0.88 14.46
N HIS A 119 3.52 -0.90 13.17
CA HIS A 119 2.13 -0.87 12.67
C HIS A 119 1.28 -2.06 13.16
N ARG A 120 1.89 -3.15 13.60
CA ARG A 120 1.17 -4.31 14.16
C ARG A 120 0.72 -4.12 15.61
N PHE A 121 1.23 -3.10 16.29
CA PHE A 121 0.76 -2.76 17.63
C PHE A 121 -0.65 -2.18 17.58
N ASN A 122 -1.54 -2.75 18.39
CA ASN A 122 -2.84 -2.15 18.63
C ASN A 122 -2.71 -0.83 19.41
N LYS A 123 -3.79 -0.03 19.40
CA LYS A 123 -3.81 1.30 20.02
C LYS A 123 -3.39 1.27 21.50
N SER A 124 -3.84 0.28 22.27
CA SER A 124 -3.51 0.16 23.70
C SER A 124 -2.03 -0.11 23.96
N GLN A 125 -1.36 -0.86 23.09
CA GLN A 125 0.09 -1.10 23.15
C GLN A 125 0.87 0.19 22.84
N GLN A 126 0.44 0.96 21.84
CA GLN A 126 1.06 2.24 21.49
C GLN A 126 0.86 3.29 22.59
N ASP A 127 -0.35 3.37 23.16
CA ASP A 127 -0.69 4.32 24.24
C ASP A 127 0.15 4.07 25.51
N ALA A 128 0.53 2.83 25.78
CA ALA A 128 1.38 2.47 26.91
C ALA A 128 2.80 3.07 26.83
N LEU A 129 3.27 3.47 25.64
CA LEU A 129 4.60 4.04 25.41
C LEU A 129 4.62 5.58 25.49
N LEU A 130 3.47 6.25 25.43
CA LEU A 130 3.41 7.71 25.27
C LEU A 130 4.15 8.46 26.37
N HIS A 131 3.91 8.08 27.63
CA HIS A 131 4.50 8.78 28.78
C HIS A 131 6.03 8.60 28.84
N SER A 132 6.53 7.40 28.58
CA SER A 132 7.97 7.11 28.63
C SER A 132 8.74 7.73 27.46
N VAL A 133 8.10 7.88 26.31
CA VAL A 133 8.65 8.63 25.16
C VAL A 133 8.66 10.13 25.44
N GLU A 134 7.57 10.69 25.96
CA GLU A 134 7.43 12.13 26.22
C GLU A 134 8.38 12.66 27.30
N THR A 135 8.60 11.86 28.34
CA THR A 135 9.53 12.20 29.44
C THR A 135 10.99 11.97 29.08
N GLY A 136 11.28 11.35 27.93
CA GLY A 136 12.63 10.96 27.53
C GLY A 136 13.22 9.81 28.35
N LEU A 137 12.40 9.11 29.14
CA LEU A 137 12.81 7.93 29.91
C LEU A 137 13.38 6.82 29.01
N LEU A 138 12.79 6.65 27.83
CA LEU A 138 13.31 5.80 26.77
C LEU A 138 13.29 6.54 25.44
N THR A 139 14.23 6.19 24.57
CA THR A 139 14.20 6.59 23.16
C THR A 139 13.57 5.47 22.35
N LEU A 140 12.46 5.75 21.68
CA LEU A 140 11.76 4.77 20.86
C LEU A 140 12.26 4.83 19.42
N ILE A 141 12.69 3.69 18.88
CA ILE A 141 12.93 3.49 17.46
C ILE A 141 11.85 2.56 16.91
N GLY A 142 10.93 3.11 16.14
CA GLY A 142 9.94 2.31 15.39
C GLY A 142 10.44 1.99 13.99
N ALA A 143 10.13 0.81 13.47
CA ALA A 143 10.33 0.46 12.08
C ALA A 143 9.00 0.00 11.45
N THR A 144 8.72 0.45 10.23
CA THR A 144 7.54 0.01 9.48
C THR A 144 7.82 0.01 7.98
N THR A 145 7.22 -0.94 7.25
CA THR A 145 7.12 -0.89 5.79
C THR A 145 5.90 -0.11 5.30
N GLU A 146 4.86 -0.03 6.13
CA GLU A 146 3.61 0.66 5.84
C GLU A 146 3.70 2.14 6.20
N ASN A 147 2.94 2.99 5.49
CA ASN A 147 2.95 4.43 5.72
C ASN A 147 2.45 4.74 7.15
N PRO A 148 3.28 5.42 7.97
CA PRO A 148 3.02 5.57 9.38
C PRO A 148 1.75 6.37 9.70
N SER A 149 1.29 7.27 8.82
CA SER A 149 0.11 8.10 9.09
C SER A 149 -1.20 7.32 9.19
N PHE A 150 -1.25 6.09 8.66
CA PHE A 150 -2.46 5.25 8.68
C PHE A 150 -2.50 4.28 9.85
N GLU A 151 -1.34 3.75 10.25
CA GLU A 151 -1.26 2.56 11.13
C GLU A 151 -0.66 2.88 12.50
N VAL A 152 0.06 4.00 12.64
CA VAL A 152 0.60 4.46 13.93
C VAL A 152 -0.28 5.56 14.50
N ASN A 153 -0.55 5.48 15.80
CA ASN A 153 -1.37 6.45 16.52
C ASN A 153 -0.76 7.87 16.37
N PRO A 154 -1.54 8.88 15.92
CA PRO A 154 -1.08 10.26 15.81
C PRO A 154 -0.41 10.82 17.07
N ALA A 155 -0.84 10.39 18.26
CA ALA A 155 -0.24 10.81 19.53
C ALA A 155 1.23 10.36 19.65
N LEU A 156 1.56 9.15 19.16
CA LEU A 156 2.92 8.63 19.17
C LEU A 156 3.75 9.28 18.06
N ILE A 157 3.18 9.41 16.85
CA ILE A 157 3.84 10.10 15.71
C ILE A 157 4.24 11.52 16.10
N SER A 158 3.38 12.27 16.79
CA SER A 158 3.68 13.66 17.21
C SER A 158 4.89 13.80 18.15
N ARG A 159 5.36 12.70 18.76
CA ARG A 159 6.52 12.64 19.66
C ARG A 159 7.74 11.99 19.00
N MET A 160 7.65 11.64 17.72
CA MET A 160 8.70 10.96 16.97
C MET A 160 9.08 11.75 15.72
N GLN A 161 10.35 11.69 15.32
CA GLN A 161 10.77 12.15 14.00
C GLN A 161 10.64 11.00 12.98
N VAL A 162 9.93 11.26 11.88
CA VAL A 162 9.74 10.26 10.83
C VAL A 162 10.83 10.40 9.77
N TYR A 163 11.59 9.34 9.53
CA TYR A 163 12.63 9.28 8.52
C TYR A 163 12.27 8.23 7.46
N HIS A 164 12.20 8.67 6.21
CA HIS A 164 11.94 7.79 5.07
C HIS A 164 13.25 7.19 4.56
N LEU A 165 13.38 5.86 4.61
CA LEU A 165 14.52 5.11 4.07
C LEU A 165 14.21 4.68 2.64
N LYS A 166 15.15 4.92 1.74
CA LYS A 166 15.01 4.59 0.31
C LYS A 166 15.47 3.14 0.03
N PRO A 167 14.98 2.49 -1.04
CA PRO A 167 15.66 1.31 -1.59
C PRO A 167 17.13 1.64 -1.89
N LEU A 168 18.01 0.64 -1.80
CA LEU A 168 19.42 0.84 -2.16
C LEU A 168 19.57 0.94 -3.69
N GLU A 169 20.34 1.92 -4.13
CA GLU A 169 20.68 2.08 -5.54
C GLU A 169 21.68 0.99 -6.00
N GLU A 170 21.86 0.88 -7.32
CA GLU A 170 22.72 -0.15 -7.93
C GLU A 170 24.16 -0.10 -7.42
N ASP A 171 24.73 1.09 -7.28
CA ASP A 171 26.09 1.28 -6.77
C ASP A 171 26.21 0.81 -5.31
N ASN A 172 25.19 1.07 -4.48
CA ASN A 172 25.18 0.63 -3.08
C ASN A 172 25.07 -0.90 -2.98
N ILE A 173 24.25 -1.54 -3.81
CA ILE A 173 24.16 -3.01 -3.85
C ILE A 173 25.49 -3.60 -4.33
N THR A 174 26.10 -3.01 -5.35
CA THR A 174 27.41 -3.46 -5.85
C THR A 174 28.47 -3.39 -4.76
N GLU A 175 28.56 -2.26 -4.06
CA GLU A 175 29.48 -2.09 -2.94
C GLU A 175 29.19 -3.09 -1.81
N LEU A 176 27.91 -3.30 -1.45
CA LEU A 176 27.50 -4.27 -0.44
C LEU A 176 28.01 -5.69 -0.76
N ILE A 177 27.84 -6.12 -2.03
CA ILE A 177 28.27 -7.44 -2.48
C ILE A 177 29.80 -7.55 -2.45
N GLN A 178 30.51 -6.55 -2.95
CA GLN A 178 31.98 -6.52 -2.93
C GLN A 178 32.53 -6.56 -1.51
N ARG A 179 31.99 -5.72 -0.63
CA ARG A 179 32.34 -5.69 0.80
C ARG A 179 32.09 -7.04 1.46
N THR A 180 30.97 -7.67 1.14
CA THR A 180 30.62 -9.00 1.67
C THR A 180 31.59 -10.08 1.23
N ILE A 181 31.97 -10.11 -0.05
CA ILE A 181 32.94 -11.09 -0.56
C ILE A 181 34.30 -10.92 0.13
N ALA A 182 34.73 -9.69 0.38
CA ALA A 182 36.01 -9.40 1.01
C ALA A 182 36.04 -9.69 2.52
N GLN A 183 34.94 -9.43 3.23
CA GLN A 183 34.92 -9.41 4.70
C GLN A 183 34.28 -10.64 5.35
N ASP A 184 33.38 -11.36 4.67
CA ASP A 184 32.75 -12.55 5.25
C ASP A 184 33.77 -13.69 5.42
N GLU A 185 33.83 -14.29 6.61
CA GLU A 185 34.80 -15.35 6.96
C GLU A 185 34.73 -16.61 6.08
N GLN A 186 33.61 -16.85 5.39
CA GLN A 186 33.43 -18.01 4.51
C GLN A 186 33.74 -17.64 3.06
N LEU A 187 33.21 -16.53 2.56
CA LEU A 187 33.37 -16.12 1.18
C LEU A 187 34.80 -15.64 0.89
N SER A 188 35.46 -14.96 1.84
CA SER A 188 36.81 -14.38 1.65
C SER A 188 37.92 -15.41 1.41
N LYS A 189 37.62 -16.69 1.64
CA LYS A 189 38.52 -17.82 1.38
C LYS A 189 38.60 -18.21 -0.10
N TYR A 190 37.69 -17.71 -0.92
CA TYR A 190 37.57 -18.06 -2.33
C TYR A 190 37.79 -16.84 -3.21
N LYS A 191 38.36 -17.05 -4.40
CA LYS A 191 38.39 -16.01 -5.43
C LYS A 191 37.05 -16.03 -6.17
N ILE A 192 36.12 -15.18 -5.74
CA ILE A 192 34.79 -15.07 -6.36
C ILE A 192 34.84 -14.06 -7.51
N GLU A 193 34.53 -14.52 -8.72
CA GLU A 193 34.44 -13.68 -9.92
C GLU A 193 32.97 -13.58 -10.35
N ILE A 194 32.44 -12.36 -10.39
CA ILE A 194 31.06 -12.06 -10.80
C ILE A 194 31.12 -11.29 -12.11
N ASP A 195 30.42 -11.79 -13.14
CA ASP A 195 30.42 -11.17 -14.48
C ASP A 195 29.71 -9.82 -14.50
N ASP A 196 28.59 -9.71 -13.80
CA ASP A 196 27.72 -8.53 -13.79
C ASP A 196 27.03 -8.35 -12.42
N TYR A 197 27.43 -7.31 -11.68
CA TYR A 197 26.87 -6.99 -10.38
C TYR A 197 25.46 -6.37 -10.48
N SER A 198 25.11 -5.74 -11.62
CA SER A 198 23.79 -5.09 -11.83
C SER A 198 22.63 -6.08 -11.68
N VAL A 199 22.88 -7.37 -11.96
CA VAL A 199 21.92 -8.47 -11.82
C VAL A 199 21.37 -8.55 -10.40
N PHE A 200 22.21 -8.33 -9.38
CA PHE A 200 21.78 -8.39 -7.98
C PHE A 200 20.78 -7.29 -7.67
N HIS A 201 21.07 -6.05 -8.07
CA HIS A 201 20.15 -4.92 -7.90
C HIS A 201 18.84 -5.13 -8.67
N ARG A 202 18.91 -5.57 -9.93
CA ARG A 202 17.73 -5.84 -10.78
C ARG A 202 16.83 -6.93 -10.19
N LEU A 203 17.39 -7.94 -9.54
CA LEU A 203 16.64 -9.04 -8.95
C LEU A 203 16.17 -8.77 -7.51
N SER A 204 16.92 -7.96 -6.73
CA SER A 204 16.55 -7.58 -5.37
C SER A 204 15.69 -6.32 -5.29
N ALA A 205 15.64 -5.51 -6.35
CA ALA A 205 14.98 -4.21 -6.38
C ALA A 205 15.39 -3.29 -5.20
N GLY A 206 16.69 -3.28 -4.88
CA GLY A 206 17.27 -2.45 -3.81
C GLY A 206 17.12 -3.01 -2.39
N ASP A 207 16.62 -4.25 -2.22
CA ASP A 207 16.60 -4.95 -0.92
C ASP A 207 17.96 -5.61 -0.63
N ALA A 208 18.68 -5.11 0.38
CA ALA A 208 19.98 -5.62 0.80
C ALA A 208 19.94 -7.09 1.26
N ARG A 209 18.92 -7.46 2.03
CA ARG A 209 18.77 -8.82 2.57
C ARG A 209 18.55 -9.81 1.43
N THR A 210 17.71 -9.44 0.47
CA THR A 210 17.45 -10.24 -0.73
C THR A 210 18.71 -10.36 -1.59
N ALA A 211 19.46 -9.28 -1.80
CA ALA A 211 20.73 -9.31 -2.54
C ALA A 211 21.77 -10.24 -1.88
N LEU A 212 21.93 -10.17 -0.56
CA LEU A 212 22.85 -11.04 0.18
C LEU A 212 22.40 -12.52 0.14
N ASN A 213 21.10 -12.79 0.25
CA ASN A 213 20.57 -14.14 0.09
C ASN A 213 20.83 -14.70 -1.32
N LEU A 214 20.69 -13.85 -2.35
CA LEU A 214 21.01 -14.24 -3.73
C LEU A 214 22.49 -14.56 -3.88
N LEU A 215 23.39 -13.77 -3.30
CA LEU A 215 24.83 -14.04 -3.31
C LEU A 215 25.14 -15.35 -2.61
N GLU A 216 24.61 -15.55 -1.40
CA GLU A 216 24.83 -16.77 -0.61
C GLU A 216 24.38 -18.02 -1.38
N ASN A 217 23.20 -17.97 -2.00
CA ASN A 217 22.66 -19.09 -2.77
C ASN A 217 23.43 -19.30 -4.09
N SER A 218 23.82 -18.22 -4.77
CA SER A 218 24.63 -18.30 -6.00
C SER A 218 25.98 -18.93 -5.73
N PHE A 219 26.62 -18.55 -4.63
CA PHE A 219 27.87 -19.14 -4.17
C PHE A 219 27.71 -20.64 -3.88
N LYS A 220 26.66 -21.05 -3.13
CA LYS A 220 26.38 -22.47 -2.85
C LYS A 220 26.15 -23.31 -4.11
N ILE A 221 25.54 -22.74 -5.15
CA ILE A 221 25.29 -23.42 -6.43
C ILE A 221 26.58 -23.52 -7.27
N ALA A 222 27.40 -22.47 -7.28
CA ALA A 222 28.62 -22.39 -8.09
C ALA A 222 29.80 -23.16 -7.48
N MET A 223 29.84 -23.28 -6.15
CA MET A 223 30.95 -23.89 -5.43
C MET A 223 31.09 -25.39 -5.78
N LYS A 224 32.28 -25.78 -6.23
CA LYS A 224 32.70 -27.17 -6.41
C LYS A 224 33.73 -27.53 -5.34
N LYS A 225 33.75 -28.79 -4.89
CA LYS A 225 34.58 -29.24 -3.75
C LYS A 225 36.08 -28.96 -3.88
N ASP A 226 36.61 -28.83 -5.10
CA ASP A 226 38.05 -28.71 -5.38
C ASP A 226 38.44 -27.44 -6.18
N SER A 227 37.64 -26.36 -6.11
CA SER A 227 37.92 -25.13 -6.87
C SER A 227 38.12 -23.93 -5.95
N GLU A 228 39.30 -23.30 -6.04
CA GLU A 228 39.64 -22.04 -5.34
C GLU A 228 38.96 -20.83 -6.00
N ILE A 229 38.61 -20.94 -7.29
CA ILE A 229 37.92 -19.90 -8.06
C ILE A 229 36.44 -20.28 -8.20
N VAL A 230 35.56 -19.36 -7.83
CA VAL A 230 34.10 -19.53 -7.95
C VAL A 230 33.58 -18.49 -8.93
N GLN A 231 33.19 -18.93 -10.12
CA GLN A 231 32.59 -18.06 -11.13
C GLN A 231 31.07 -18.02 -11.00
N ILE A 232 30.53 -16.81 -10.84
CA ILE A 232 29.09 -16.55 -10.71
C ILE A 232 28.64 -15.70 -11.89
N ASN A 233 27.99 -16.35 -12.86
CA ASN A 233 27.39 -15.70 -14.01
C ASN A 233 25.87 -15.46 -13.81
N GLU A 234 25.26 -14.67 -14.70
CA GLU A 234 23.83 -14.33 -14.61
C GLU A 234 22.92 -15.58 -14.57
N ALA A 235 23.29 -16.66 -15.27
CA ALA A 235 22.49 -17.89 -15.28
C ALA A 235 22.47 -18.59 -13.90
N ILE A 236 23.58 -18.54 -13.15
CA ILE A 236 23.65 -19.06 -11.78
C ILE A 236 22.82 -18.18 -10.85
N ILE A 237 22.94 -16.85 -10.97
CA ILE A 237 22.17 -15.92 -10.14
C ILE A 237 20.66 -16.12 -10.37
N LYS A 238 20.22 -16.26 -11.63
CA LYS A 238 18.82 -16.56 -11.96
C LYS A 238 18.34 -17.90 -11.40
N LYS A 239 19.21 -18.93 -11.33
CA LYS A 239 18.88 -20.21 -10.66
C LYS A 239 18.79 -20.07 -9.14
N ALA A 240 19.55 -19.15 -8.55
CA ALA A 240 19.52 -18.86 -7.12
C ALA A 240 18.23 -18.14 -6.68
N VAL A 241 17.51 -17.51 -7.62
CA VAL A 241 16.17 -16.95 -7.40
C VAL A 241 15.20 -18.10 -7.13
N HIS A 242 14.96 -18.42 -5.86
CA HIS A 242 13.73 -19.10 -5.48
C HIS A 242 12.58 -18.14 -5.81
N ARG A 243 11.57 -18.64 -6.56
CA ARG A 243 10.42 -17.89 -7.13
C ARG A 243 10.21 -16.55 -6.44
N LYS A 244 10.40 -15.47 -7.20
CA LYS A 244 10.06 -14.09 -6.83
C LYS A 244 8.78 -14.09 -5.98
N ILE A 245 8.92 -13.78 -4.69
CA ILE A 245 7.90 -12.97 -4.04
C ILE A 245 8.09 -11.62 -4.71
N VAL A 246 7.37 -11.40 -5.80
CA VAL A 246 7.18 -10.04 -6.32
C VAL A 246 6.78 -9.22 -5.09
N SER A 247 7.58 -8.21 -4.76
CA SER A 247 7.30 -7.30 -3.66
C SER A 247 5.93 -6.68 -3.90
N TYR A 248 4.93 -7.29 -3.29
CA TYR A 248 3.57 -6.84 -3.28
C TYR A 248 3.18 -6.68 -1.84
N ASP A 249 3.36 -5.45 -1.38
CA ASP A 249 2.69 -5.03 -0.19
C ASP A 249 1.19 -4.96 -0.51
N LYS A 250 0.43 -5.95 -0.04
CA LYS A 250 -1.03 -6.03 -0.20
C LYS A 250 -1.76 -4.83 0.44
N LYS A 251 -1.06 -3.92 1.13
CA LYS A 251 -1.60 -2.72 1.78
C LYS A 251 -0.80 -1.43 1.54
N GLY A 252 0.31 -1.47 0.80
CA GLY A 252 1.23 -0.34 0.63
C GLY A 252 0.94 0.59 -0.55
N GLU A 253 1.69 1.69 -0.67
CA GLU A 253 1.60 2.68 -1.77
C GLU A 253 1.72 2.02 -3.15
N ASN A 254 2.61 1.04 -3.32
CA ASN A 254 2.81 0.31 -4.58
C ASN A 254 1.56 -0.46 -5.05
N HIS A 255 0.73 -0.96 -4.13
CA HIS A 255 -0.56 -1.59 -4.46
C HIS A 255 -1.52 -0.54 -5.00
N TYR A 256 -1.70 0.57 -4.28
CA TYR A 256 -2.59 1.66 -4.70
C TYR A 256 -2.15 2.27 -6.03
N ASP A 257 -0.86 2.50 -6.23
CA ASP A 257 -0.32 3.07 -7.47
C ASP A 257 -0.49 2.12 -8.65
N THR A 258 -0.27 0.82 -8.46
CA THR A 258 -0.45 -0.17 -9.53
C THR A 258 -1.93 -0.29 -9.91
N VAL A 259 -2.84 -0.35 -8.93
CA VAL A 259 -4.29 -0.39 -9.18
C VAL A 259 -4.78 0.93 -9.78
N SER A 260 -4.21 2.06 -9.36
CA SER A 260 -4.52 3.37 -9.93
C SER A 260 -4.07 3.46 -11.39
N ALA A 261 -2.87 3.00 -11.70
CA ALA A 261 -2.35 2.92 -13.06
C ALA A 261 -3.21 1.99 -13.94
N PHE A 262 -3.63 0.84 -13.40
CA PHE A 262 -4.57 -0.07 -14.06
C PHE A 262 -5.88 0.62 -14.43
N ILE A 263 -6.55 1.27 -13.47
CA ILE A 263 -7.82 1.96 -13.71
C ILE A 263 -7.66 3.17 -14.62
N LYS A 264 -6.57 3.93 -14.50
CA LYS A 264 -6.26 5.04 -15.41
C LYS A 264 -5.99 4.56 -16.84
N SER A 265 -5.38 3.38 -17.01
CA SER A 265 -5.16 2.78 -18.33
C SER A 265 -6.49 2.35 -18.97
N LEU A 266 -7.38 1.71 -18.19
CA LEU A 266 -8.74 1.42 -18.65
C LEU A 266 -9.48 2.72 -19.05
N ARG A 267 -9.40 3.77 -18.22
CA ARG A 267 -10.03 5.08 -18.47
C ARG A 267 -9.47 5.75 -19.72
N GLY A 268 -8.14 5.67 -19.91
CA GLY A 268 -7.41 6.15 -21.08
C GLY A 268 -7.67 5.34 -22.35
N SER A 269 -8.43 4.25 -22.26
CA SER A 269 -8.72 3.33 -23.36
C SER A 269 -7.46 2.70 -23.96
N ASP A 270 -6.48 2.41 -23.11
CA ASP A 270 -5.24 1.70 -23.47
C ASP A 270 -5.33 0.25 -22.94
N PRO A 271 -5.76 -0.72 -23.76
CA PRO A 271 -5.89 -2.12 -23.35
C PRO A 271 -4.52 -2.76 -23.07
N ASP A 272 -3.46 -2.34 -23.76
CA ASP A 272 -2.13 -2.93 -23.63
C ASP A 272 -1.49 -2.54 -22.29
N ALA A 273 -1.55 -1.25 -21.93
CA ALA A 273 -1.11 -0.78 -20.62
C ALA A 273 -1.95 -1.41 -19.50
N ALA A 274 -3.28 -1.48 -19.67
CA ALA A 274 -4.14 -2.13 -18.68
C ALA A 274 -3.81 -3.62 -18.49
N MET A 275 -3.50 -4.34 -19.57
CA MET A 275 -3.05 -5.73 -19.51
C MET A 275 -1.70 -5.89 -18.79
N LEU A 276 -0.76 -4.97 -19.00
CA LEU A 276 0.51 -4.97 -18.28
C LEU A 276 0.31 -4.80 -16.77
N TRP A 277 -0.54 -3.87 -16.36
CA TRP A 277 -0.85 -3.68 -14.94
C TRP A 277 -1.63 -4.84 -14.34
N LEU A 278 -2.55 -5.47 -15.09
CA LEU A 278 -3.21 -6.70 -14.70
C LEU A 278 -2.19 -7.81 -14.42
N ALA A 279 -1.28 -8.07 -15.38
CA ALA A 279 -0.25 -9.09 -15.23
C ALA A 279 0.65 -8.80 -14.02
N LYS A 280 1.06 -7.54 -13.83
CA LYS A 280 1.82 -7.13 -12.64
C LYS A 280 1.07 -7.45 -11.35
N MET A 281 -0.21 -7.10 -11.24
CA MET A 281 -1.02 -7.40 -10.04
C MET A 281 -1.14 -8.91 -9.78
N LEU A 282 -1.37 -9.71 -10.84
CA LEU A 282 -1.51 -11.17 -10.72
C LEU A 282 -0.22 -11.85 -10.28
N GLU A 283 0.92 -11.51 -10.90
CA GLU A 283 2.24 -12.02 -10.50
C GLU A 283 2.63 -11.57 -9.09
N ALA A 284 2.11 -10.41 -8.68
CA ALA A 284 2.26 -9.87 -7.34
C ALA A 284 1.33 -10.55 -6.30
N GLY A 285 0.48 -11.48 -6.72
CA GLY A 285 -0.40 -12.24 -5.82
C GLY A 285 -1.58 -11.44 -5.29
N GLU A 286 -2.01 -10.42 -6.04
CA GLU A 286 -3.23 -9.65 -5.76
C GLU A 286 -4.46 -10.55 -5.74
N ASP A 287 -5.44 -10.22 -4.89
CA ASP A 287 -6.75 -10.90 -4.92
C ASP A 287 -7.45 -10.68 -6.28
N PRO A 288 -7.68 -11.73 -7.09
CA PRO A 288 -8.40 -11.62 -8.37
C PRO A 288 -9.79 -11.01 -8.22
N LEU A 289 -10.46 -11.28 -7.09
CA LEU A 289 -11.77 -10.70 -6.81
C LEU A 289 -11.69 -9.21 -6.54
N PHE A 290 -10.57 -8.72 -5.99
CA PHE A 290 -10.32 -7.29 -5.83
C PHE A 290 -10.24 -6.60 -7.20
N ILE A 291 -9.46 -7.15 -8.12
CA ILE A 291 -9.32 -6.63 -9.48
C ILE A 291 -10.68 -6.60 -10.18
N ALA A 292 -11.44 -7.70 -10.10
CA ALA A 292 -12.76 -7.80 -10.70
C ALA A 292 -13.77 -6.80 -10.07
N ARG A 293 -13.73 -6.56 -8.74
CA ARG A 293 -14.55 -5.51 -8.08
C ARG A 293 -14.24 -4.13 -8.67
N ARG A 294 -12.97 -3.81 -8.89
CA ARG A 294 -12.56 -2.52 -9.48
C ARG A 294 -13.07 -2.37 -10.91
N MET A 295 -13.10 -3.45 -11.69
CA MET A 295 -13.70 -3.47 -13.04
C MET A 295 -15.21 -3.24 -13.02
N VAL A 296 -15.94 -3.81 -12.05
CA VAL A 296 -17.39 -3.59 -11.88
C VAL A 296 -17.69 -2.11 -11.57
N ILE A 297 -16.90 -1.49 -10.69
CA ILE A 297 -17.00 -0.06 -10.38
C ILE A 297 -16.73 0.77 -11.65
N PHE A 298 -15.62 0.48 -12.33
CA PHE A 298 -15.21 1.15 -13.57
C PHE A 298 -16.30 1.14 -14.64
N ALA A 299 -16.97 0.00 -14.83
CA ALA A 299 -18.05 -0.13 -15.80
C ALA A 299 -19.20 0.87 -15.57
N SER A 300 -19.48 1.27 -14.32
CA SER A 300 -20.51 2.25 -14.00
C SER A 300 -19.99 3.68 -13.88
N GLU A 301 -18.74 3.86 -13.46
CA GLU A 301 -18.11 5.17 -13.23
C GLU A 301 -17.58 5.81 -14.52
N ASP A 302 -16.93 5.03 -15.38
CA ASP A 302 -16.12 5.52 -16.50
C ASP A 302 -16.65 5.08 -17.88
N VAL A 303 -17.48 4.02 -17.94
CA VAL A 303 -18.16 3.57 -19.17
C VAL A 303 -19.63 3.97 -19.16
N SER A 304 -20.33 3.72 -18.05
CA SER A 304 -21.70 4.17 -17.83
C SER A 304 -22.64 3.75 -18.98
N ASN A 305 -23.56 4.64 -19.38
CA ASN A 305 -24.52 4.41 -20.44
C ASN A 305 -23.92 4.54 -21.85
N ALA A 306 -22.63 4.86 -22.00
CA ALA A 306 -21.98 4.83 -23.31
C ALA A 306 -21.87 3.39 -23.84
N GLU A 307 -21.69 2.40 -22.95
CA GLU A 307 -21.89 0.98 -23.24
C GLU A 307 -22.60 0.28 -22.08
N PRO A 308 -23.95 0.20 -22.10
CA PRO A 308 -24.73 -0.38 -21.01
C PRO A 308 -24.44 -1.86 -20.73
N MET A 309 -23.88 -2.62 -21.68
CA MET A 309 -23.48 -4.01 -21.45
C MET A 309 -22.20 -4.13 -20.61
N ALA A 310 -21.45 -3.05 -20.41
CA ALA A 310 -20.19 -3.10 -19.68
C ALA A 310 -20.35 -3.57 -18.23
N LEU A 311 -21.41 -3.14 -17.55
CA LEU A 311 -21.69 -3.62 -16.19
C LEU A 311 -22.01 -5.11 -16.19
N THR A 312 -22.82 -5.57 -17.15
CA THR A 312 -23.16 -7.00 -17.30
C THR A 312 -21.91 -7.84 -17.53
N VAL A 313 -21.05 -7.44 -18.47
CA VAL A 313 -19.79 -8.14 -18.76
C VAL A 313 -18.89 -8.14 -17.53
N ALA A 314 -18.71 -7.01 -16.85
CA ALA A 314 -17.87 -6.92 -15.66
C ALA A 314 -18.39 -7.80 -14.50
N VAL A 315 -19.71 -7.85 -14.29
CA VAL A 315 -20.34 -8.73 -13.29
C VAL A 315 -20.16 -10.20 -13.66
N SER A 316 -20.33 -10.57 -14.94
CA SER A 316 -20.08 -11.93 -15.41
C SER A 316 -18.62 -12.33 -15.23
N VAL A 317 -17.67 -11.43 -15.49
CA VAL A 317 -16.24 -11.64 -15.21
C VAL A 317 -16.02 -11.86 -13.71
N PHE A 318 -16.58 -11.00 -12.86
CA PHE A 318 -16.48 -11.16 -11.41
C PHE A 318 -17.00 -12.53 -10.92
N GLN A 319 -18.19 -12.94 -11.39
CA GLN A 319 -18.77 -14.24 -11.06
C GLN A 319 -17.89 -15.39 -11.56
N ALA A 320 -17.38 -15.31 -12.79
CA ALA A 320 -16.52 -16.34 -13.37
C ALA A 320 -15.21 -16.48 -12.57
N VAL A 321 -14.59 -15.36 -12.17
CA VAL A 321 -13.39 -15.36 -11.32
C VAL A 321 -13.66 -16.03 -9.97
N GLN A 322 -14.82 -15.76 -9.36
CA GLN A 322 -15.23 -16.39 -8.10
C GLN A 322 -15.45 -17.90 -8.23
N MET A 323 -15.99 -18.35 -9.37
CA MET A 323 -16.31 -19.77 -9.59
C MET A 323 -15.10 -20.62 -9.98
N ILE A 324 -14.13 -20.06 -10.70
CA ILE A 324 -13.05 -20.83 -11.31
C ILE A 324 -11.75 -20.79 -10.49
N GLY A 325 -11.39 -19.63 -9.93
CA GLY A 325 -10.10 -19.46 -9.23
C GLY A 325 -8.87 -19.41 -10.15
N LEU A 326 -7.70 -19.12 -9.57
CA LEU A 326 -6.43 -19.06 -10.32
C LEU A 326 -5.86 -20.47 -10.54
N PRO A 327 -5.13 -20.71 -11.65
CA PRO A 327 -4.68 -19.73 -12.66
C PRO A 327 -5.69 -19.38 -13.77
N GLU A 328 -6.73 -20.19 -14.00
CA GLU A 328 -7.63 -20.02 -15.16
C GLU A 328 -8.43 -18.71 -15.10
N ALA A 329 -8.79 -18.22 -13.91
CA ALA A 329 -9.49 -16.95 -13.72
C ALA A 329 -8.77 -15.72 -14.31
N GLN A 330 -7.46 -15.81 -14.58
CA GLN A 330 -6.72 -14.74 -15.25
C GLN A 330 -7.25 -14.46 -16.66
N ILE A 331 -7.76 -15.48 -17.34
CA ILE A 331 -8.31 -15.37 -18.70
C ILE A 331 -9.59 -14.53 -18.69
N MET A 332 -10.44 -14.71 -17.67
CA MET A 332 -11.68 -13.96 -17.47
C MET A 332 -11.39 -12.50 -17.18
N LEU A 333 -10.39 -12.24 -16.32
CA LEU A 333 -9.92 -10.88 -16.05
C LEU A 333 -9.39 -10.21 -17.32
N ALA A 334 -8.57 -10.89 -18.10
CA ALA A 334 -8.04 -10.38 -19.37
C ALA A 334 -9.16 -10.04 -20.38
N HIS A 335 -10.18 -10.90 -20.47
CA HIS A 335 -11.36 -10.63 -21.32
C HIS A 335 -12.10 -9.37 -20.86
N GLY A 336 -12.38 -9.23 -19.56
CA GLY A 336 -13.04 -8.03 -19.06
C GLY A 336 -12.19 -6.76 -19.23
N VAL A 337 -10.87 -6.85 -19.05
CA VAL A 337 -9.94 -5.72 -19.20
C VAL A 337 -9.95 -5.19 -20.63
N THR A 338 -9.73 -6.07 -21.60
CA THR A 338 -9.71 -5.69 -23.02
C THR A 338 -11.06 -5.14 -23.48
N PHE A 339 -12.17 -5.73 -23.02
CA PHE A 339 -13.51 -5.22 -23.28
C PHE A 339 -13.74 -3.81 -22.71
N LEU A 340 -13.46 -3.61 -21.41
CA LEU A 340 -13.72 -2.33 -20.73
C LEU A 340 -12.81 -1.20 -21.24
N ALA A 341 -11.53 -1.52 -21.50
CA ALA A 341 -10.60 -0.58 -22.12
C ALA A 341 -11.10 -0.12 -23.50
N SER A 342 -11.72 -1.02 -24.28
CA SER A 342 -12.21 -0.73 -25.63
C SER A 342 -13.59 -0.07 -25.69
N CYS A 343 -14.32 0.03 -24.57
CA CYS A 343 -15.64 0.65 -24.54
C CYS A 343 -15.57 2.17 -24.76
N ALA A 344 -16.61 2.75 -25.36
CA ALA A 344 -16.84 4.20 -25.32
C ALA A 344 -16.93 4.66 -23.85
N LYS A 345 -16.34 5.82 -23.53
CA LYS A 345 -16.24 6.31 -22.15
C LYS A 345 -17.28 7.38 -21.87
N SER A 346 -17.90 7.29 -20.70
CA SER A 346 -18.76 8.33 -20.15
C SER A 346 -18.81 8.21 -18.64
N ASN A 347 -18.64 9.34 -17.95
CA ASN A 347 -18.87 9.44 -16.52
C ASN A 347 -20.18 10.18 -16.18
N ALA A 348 -21.07 10.35 -17.16
CA ALA A 348 -22.22 11.23 -17.03
C ALA A 348 -23.19 10.79 -15.92
N SER A 349 -23.44 9.49 -15.75
CA SER A 349 -24.29 8.97 -14.66
C SER A 349 -23.65 9.20 -13.28
N TYR A 350 -22.35 8.94 -13.16
CA TYR A 350 -21.59 9.15 -11.92
C TYR A 350 -21.56 10.63 -11.54
N ALA A 351 -21.23 11.51 -12.48
CA ALA A 351 -21.23 12.95 -12.28
C ALA A 351 -22.62 13.49 -11.91
N ALA A 352 -23.69 12.91 -12.47
CA ALA A 352 -25.06 13.24 -12.11
C ALA A 352 -25.37 12.89 -10.65
N LEU A 353 -24.95 11.71 -10.20
CA LEU A 353 -25.11 11.28 -8.81
C LEU A 353 -24.36 12.20 -7.84
N MET A 354 -23.12 12.56 -8.14
CA MET A 354 -22.33 13.47 -7.28
C MET A 354 -22.98 14.85 -7.15
N LYS A 355 -23.50 15.40 -8.26
CA LYS A 355 -24.24 16.67 -8.23
C LYS A 355 -25.55 16.57 -7.45
N ALA A 356 -26.28 15.47 -7.61
CA ALA A 356 -27.52 15.24 -6.87
C ALA A 356 -27.26 15.10 -5.36
N LYS A 357 -26.21 14.37 -4.96
CA LYS A 357 -25.79 14.26 -3.55
C LYS A 357 -25.48 15.64 -2.95
N SER A 358 -24.68 16.45 -3.64
CA SER A 358 -24.38 17.81 -3.21
C SER A 358 -25.63 18.69 -3.11
N ALA A 359 -26.60 18.53 -4.01
CA ALA A 359 -27.86 19.25 -3.92
C ALA A 359 -28.69 18.86 -2.68
N VAL A 360 -28.69 17.59 -2.29
CA VAL A 360 -29.36 17.09 -1.07
C VAL A 360 -28.67 17.61 0.19
N GLU A 361 -27.33 17.58 0.24
CA GLU A 361 -26.55 18.10 1.37
C GLU A 361 -26.85 19.59 1.64
N ASN A 362 -27.02 20.38 0.58
CA ASN A 362 -27.35 21.80 0.66
C ASN A 362 -28.85 22.08 0.92
N ASN A 363 -29.71 21.06 0.84
CA ASN A 363 -31.16 21.19 1.00
C ASN A 363 -31.72 20.03 1.84
N PRO A 364 -31.61 20.06 3.18
CA PRO A 364 -31.97 18.93 4.02
C PRO A 364 -33.49 18.63 4.06
N ASN A 365 -34.33 19.60 3.71
CA ASN A 365 -35.80 19.49 3.81
C ASN A 365 -36.51 19.23 2.46
N LEU A 366 -35.89 18.44 1.57
CA LEU A 366 -36.51 18.09 0.30
C LEU A 366 -37.65 17.09 0.50
N LEU A 367 -38.88 17.54 0.24
CA LEU A 367 -40.08 16.71 0.29
C LEU A 367 -40.62 16.46 -1.12
N PRO A 368 -41.03 15.23 -1.47
CA PRO A 368 -41.71 14.98 -2.73
C PRO A 368 -42.98 15.84 -2.86
N PRO A 369 -43.28 16.36 -4.07
CA PRO A 369 -44.53 17.11 -4.30
C PRO A 369 -45.75 16.19 -4.11
N LEU A 370 -46.90 16.76 -3.71
CA LEU A 370 -48.10 16.00 -3.33
C LEU A 370 -48.54 14.97 -4.39
N HIS A 371 -48.50 15.34 -5.67
CA HIS A 371 -48.89 14.46 -6.80
C HIS A 371 -47.97 13.23 -6.98
N LEU A 372 -46.78 13.21 -6.37
CA LEU A 372 -45.88 12.04 -6.37
C LEU A 372 -45.90 11.25 -5.06
N ARG A 373 -46.61 11.71 -4.03
CA ARG A 373 -46.67 11.01 -2.75
C ARG A 373 -47.64 9.83 -2.82
N ASN A 374 -47.29 8.74 -2.13
CA ASN A 374 -48.20 7.61 -1.97
C ASN A 374 -49.34 7.96 -1.01
N ALA A 375 -50.55 7.48 -1.30
CA ALA A 375 -51.77 7.73 -0.51
C ALA A 375 -52.48 6.42 -0.12
N PRO A 376 -51.85 5.56 0.71
CA PRO A 376 -52.39 4.27 1.07
C PRO A 376 -53.63 4.34 1.97
N THR A 377 -53.80 5.42 2.75
CA THR A 377 -54.93 5.59 3.69
C THR A 377 -55.99 6.54 3.13
N LYS A 378 -57.23 6.42 3.62
CA LYS A 378 -58.34 7.34 3.26
C LYS A 378 -58.03 8.79 3.67
N LEU A 379 -57.40 8.98 4.83
CA LEU A 379 -57.01 10.30 5.33
C LEU A 379 -56.00 10.98 4.41
N MET A 380 -54.96 10.24 3.97
CA MET A 380 -53.95 10.78 3.04
C MET A 380 -54.56 11.19 1.69
N LYS A 381 -55.54 10.44 1.17
CA LYS A 381 -56.27 10.84 -0.04
C LYS A 381 -57.10 12.11 0.17
N GLN A 382 -57.69 12.29 1.35
CA GLN A 382 -58.42 13.51 1.71
C GLN A 382 -57.48 14.71 1.87
N GLU A 383 -56.25 14.49 2.30
CA GLU A 383 -55.18 15.50 2.38
C GLU A 383 -54.48 15.79 1.03
N GLY A 384 -54.98 15.22 -0.08
CA GLY A 384 -54.50 15.50 -1.44
C GLY A 384 -53.23 14.74 -1.85
N TYR A 385 -52.82 13.71 -1.11
CA TYR A 385 -51.68 12.87 -1.50
C TYR A 385 -52.02 12.08 -2.77
N GLY A 386 -51.12 12.12 -3.75
CA GLY A 386 -51.32 11.48 -5.05
C GLY A 386 -52.43 12.12 -5.91
N GLN A 387 -53.02 13.23 -5.44
CA GLN A 387 -53.97 14.00 -6.22
C GLN A 387 -53.25 14.59 -7.44
N ASP A 388 -53.93 14.58 -8.59
CA ASP A 388 -53.41 15.06 -9.88
C ASP A 388 -52.19 14.30 -10.43
N TYR A 389 -51.86 13.12 -9.89
CA TYR A 389 -50.83 12.26 -10.47
C TYR A 389 -51.18 11.89 -11.91
N LYS A 390 -50.32 12.29 -12.85
CA LYS A 390 -50.46 11.94 -14.26
C LYS A 390 -49.73 10.64 -14.54
N TYR A 391 -50.48 9.55 -14.66
CA TYR A 391 -49.90 8.25 -14.96
C TYR A 391 -49.35 8.22 -16.39
N PRO A 392 -48.01 8.13 -16.60
CA PRO A 392 -47.42 8.37 -17.91
C PRO A 392 -47.92 7.42 -19.02
N HIS A 393 -48.32 6.20 -18.68
CA HIS A 393 -48.79 5.21 -19.66
C HIS A 393 -50.09 5.59 -20.35
N ASP A 394 -50.91 6.46 -19.73
CA ASP A 394 -52.17 6.95 -20.29
C ASP A 394 -51.96 8.09 -21.30
N TYR A 395 -50.74 8.60 -21.45
CA TYR A 395 -50.39 9.69 -22.35
C TYR A 395 -49.66 9.18 -23.61
N PRO A 396 -49.79 9.87 -24.76
CA PRO A 396 -49.11 9.48 -25.99
C PRO A 396 -47.60 9.33 -25.83
N GLY A 397 -47.04 8.25 -26.36
CA GLY A 397 -45.61 7.94 -26.23
C GLY A 397 -45.20 7.51 -24.81
N HIS A 398 -46.17 7.25 -23.94
CA HIS A 398 -45.99 6.90 -22.52
C HIS A 398 -45.17 7.93 -21.76
N PHE A 399 -45.42 9.22 -22.03
CA PHE A 399 -44.67 10.34 -21.46
C PHE A 399 -45.59 11.51 -21.13
N VAL A 400 -45.36 12.10 -19.96
CA VAL A 400 -46.00 13.35 -19.53
C VAL A 400 -44.94 14.35 -19.10
N GLN A 401 -45.09 15.59 -19.56
CA GLN A 401 -44.20 16.67 -19.19
C GLN A 401 -44.68 17.29 -17.88
N GLU A 402 -44.00 16.94 -16.78
CA GLU A 402 -44.35 17.35 -15.41
C GLU A 402 -43.11 17.70 -14.58
N ASN A 403 -43.29 18.45 -13.49
CA ASN A 403 -42.22 18.77 -12.56
C ASN A 403 -42.11 17.70 -11.47
N TYR A 404 -41.07 16.88 -11.57
CA TYR A 404 -40.80 15.82 -10.61
C TYR A 404 -39.90 16.25 -9.43
N PHE A 405 -39.51 17.52 -9.35
CA PHE A 405 -38.73 18.05 -8.24
C PHE A 405 -39.61 18.47 -7.04
N PRO A 406 -39.02 18.58 -5.84
CA PRO A 406 -39.69 19.19 -4.68
C PRO A 406 -40.21 20.60 -4.97
N GLN A 407 -41.31 20.99 -4.32
CA GLN A 407 -41.95 22.30 -4.53
C GLN A 407 -41.00 23.48 -4.23
N ASN A 408 -40.13 23.34 -3.23
CA ASN A 408 -39.18 24.37 -2.80
C ASN A 408 -37.78 24.16 -3.38
N PHE A 409 -37.66 23.48 -4.52
CA PHE A 409 -36.39 23.20 -5.18
C PHE A 409 -36.40 23.73 -6.60
N THR A 410 -35.37 24.49 -6.97
CA THR A 410 -35.22 24.97 -8.35
C THR A 410 -34.83 23.80 -9.25
N PRO A 411 -35.66 23.41 -10.24
CA PRO A 411 -35.37 22.28 -11.11
C PRO A 411 -33.98 22.38 -11.74
N SER A 412 -33.17 21.34 -11.54
CA SER A 412 -31.77 21.31 -11.96
C SER A 412 -31.49 20.10 -12.84
N GLN A 413 -30.68 20.27 -13.88
CA GLN A 413 -30.29 19.17 -14.77
C GLN A 413 -28.99 18.53 -14.27
N PHE A 414 -29.10 17.44 -13.51
CA PHE A 414 -27.94 16.71 -12.99
C PHE A 414 -27.30 15.81 -14.05
N TYR A 415 -28.14 15.02 -14.74
CA TYR A 415 -27.69 14.11 -15.79
C TYR A 415 -27.55 14.82 -17.11
N LYS A 416 -26.33 14.79 -17.67
CA LYS A 416 -25.95 15.37 -18.95
C LYS A 416 -25.31 14.25 -19.80
N PRO A 417 -26.12 13.46 -20.51
CA PRO A 417 -25.60 12.38 -21.36
C PRO A 417 -24.66 12.93 -22.43
N THR A 418 -23.62 12.17 -22.76
CA THR A 418 -22.66 12.49 -23.82
C THR A 418 -23.16 12.04 -25.20
N THR A 419 -22.40 12.37 -26.23
CA THR A 419 -22.60 11.84 -27.58
C THR A 419 -21.92 10.48 -27.79
N GLU A 420 -21.17 9.99 -26.80
CA GLU A 420 -20.35 8.79 -26.93
C GLU A 420 -21.18 7.51 -26.89
N GLY A 421 -20.82 6.56 -27.75
CA GLY A 421 -21.42 5.23 -27.80
C GLY A 421 -22.95 5.25 -27.89
N LYS A 422 -23.60 4.43 -27.07
CA LYS A 422 -25.07 4.31 -27.01
C LYS A 422 -25.72 5.47 -26.24
N GLU A 423 -24.93 6.27 -25.51
CA GLU A 423 -25.44 7.39 -24.73
C GLU A 423 -25.96 8.52 -25.63
N GLY A 424 -25.43 8.66 -26.84
CA GLY A 424 -25.95 9.61 -27.85
C GLY A 424 -27.43 9.39 -28.17
N LYS A 425 -27.90 8.14 -28.24
CA LYS A 425 -29.33 7.83 -28.45
C LYS A 425 -30.20 8.22 -27.25
N ILE A 426 -29.64 8.09 -26.04
CA ILE A 426 -30.30 8.55 -24.80
C ILE A 426 -30.42 10.07 -24.83
N LEU A 427 -29.35 10.77 -25.22
CA LEU A 427 -29.36 12.22 -25.37
C LEU A 427 -30.44 12.68 -26.35
N GLU A 428 -30.52 12.08 -27.54
CA GLU A 428 -31.54 12.40 -28.54
C GLU A 428 -32.97 12.19 -28.02
N ARG A 429 -33.22 11.07 -27.33
CA ARG A 429 -34.53 10.79 -26.73
C ARG A 429 -34.88 11.84 -25.68
N LEU A 430 -33.96 12.17 -24.78
CA LEU A 430 -34.19 13.14 -23.71
C LEU A 430 -34.38 14.56 -24.25
N LYS A 431 -33.64 14.96 -25.29
CA LYS A 431 -33.87 16.22 -26.03
C LYS A 431 -35.29 16.31 -26.56
N LYS A 432 -35.79 15.25 -27.21
CA LYS A 432 -37.15 15.21 -27.76
C LYS A 432 -38.22 15.30 -26.66
N LEU A 433 -38.05 14.58 -25.56
CA LEU A 433 -39.04 14.52 -24.48
C LEU A 433 -39.08 15.80 -23.62
N TRP A 434 -37.92 16.41 -23.34
CA TRP A 434 -37.81 17.49 -22.34
C TRP A 434 -37.50 18.87 -22.91
N ASN A 435 -37.67 19.06 -24.23
CA ASN A 435 -37.32 20.29 -24.97
C ASN A 435 -37.82 21.62 -24.37
N LYS A 436 -38.91 21.63 -23.58
CA LYS A 436 -39.42 22.86 -22.94
C LYS A 436 -38.90 23.12 -21.52
N LEU A 437 -38.42 22.09 -20.81
CA LEU A 437 -38.06 22.20 -19.38
C LEU A 437 -36.57 21.93 -19.10
N LYS A 438 -35.86 21.23 -19.98
CA LYS A 438 -34.44 20.90 -19.82
C LYS A 438 -33.68 21.21 -21.09
N LYS A 439 -32.47 21.73 -20.93
CA LYS A 439 -31.54 22.04 -22.03
C LYS A 439 -30.59 20.86 -22.22
N TYR A 440 -31.09 19.80 -22.86
CA TYR A 440 -30.25 18.67 -23.28
C TYR A 440 -29.53 18.99 -24.57
#